data_AF-A0A1H9NYZ6-F1
#
_entry.id   AF-A0A1H9NYZ6-F1
#
_cell.length_a   1.000
_cell.length_b   1.000
_cell.length_c   1.000
_cell.angle_alpha   90.00
_cell.angle_beta   90.00
_cell.angle_gamma   90.00
#
_symmetry.space_group_name_H-M   'P 1'
#
loop_
_entity.id
_entity.type
_entity.pdbx_description
1 polymer ?
#
loop_
_entity_poly.entity_id
_entity_poly.type
_entity_poly.pdbx_seq_one_letter_code
_entity_poly.pdbx_strand_id
1 'polypeptide(L)'
;MNRNAQNDALYDVRERTKNPKHASVDDVVELVLERAQHPRTEHRDAHLDEMMATVVDRYGTDPVRTVVYRILVDHYPFRTATNDLEMRNSSGIRIGTTTGQFLEELNAAQDS
;
A
#
# COMPACT_ATOMS: atom_id res chain seq x y z
N MET A 1 6.65 -21.40 3.65
CA MET A 1 6.43 -19.99 4.05
C MET A 1 4.94 -19.80 4.27
N ASN A 2 4.54 -19.64 5.53
CA ASN A 2 3.15 -19.67 5.96
C ASN A 2 2.49 -18.30 5.73
N ARG A 3 1.72 -18.13 4.66
CA ARG A 3 0.86 -16.96 4.44
C ARG A 3 -0.40 -17.11 5.27
N ASN A 4 -0.30 -16.81 6.56
CA ASN A 4 -1.42 -16.51 7.46
C ASN A 4 -0.84 -15.91 8.74
N ALA A 5 -0.32 -14.68 8.64
CA ALA A 5 -0.13 -13.82 9.80
C ALA A 5 -1.16 -12.70 9.66
N GLN A 6 -2.33 -12.93 10.26
CA GLN A 6 -3.24 -11.86 10.56
C GLN A 6 -2.53 -10.93 11.57
N ASN A 7 -2.16 -9.73 11.12
CA ASN A 7 -2.29 -8.49 11.89
C ASN A 7 -1.36 -8.18 13.09
N ASP A 8 -0.24 -8.87 13.33
CA ASP A 8 0.68 -8.53 14.45
C ASP A 8 2.06 -7.98 14.05
N ALA A 9 2.46 -8.05 12.77
CA ALA A 9 3.69 -7.40 12.31
C ALA A 9 3.37 -5.96 11.89
N LEU A 10 3.76 -4.99 12.72
CA LEU A 10 3.60 -3.57 12.40
C LEU A 10 4.51 -3.18 11.22
N TYR A 11 4.01 -2.33 10.33
CA TYR A 11 4.74 -1.87 9.15
C TYR A 11 5.93 -0.98 9.51
N ASP A 12 7.08 -1.22 8.89
CA ASP A 12 8.27 -0.39 9.05
C ASP A 12 8.18 0.90 8.22
N VAL A 13 7.15 1.69 8.49
CA VAL A 13 6.92 3.01 7.93
C VAL A 13 7.44 4.09 8.89
N ARG A 14 8.01 5.17 8.36
CA ARG A 14 8.66 6.24 9.13
C ARG A 14 7.76 6.85 10.20
N GLU A 15 6.49 7.08 9.88
CA GLU A 15 5.51 7.70 10.78
C GLU A 15 5.33 6.87 12.06
N ARG A 16 5.48 5.55 11.95
CA ARG A 16 5.41 4.63 13.08
C ARG A 16 6.74 4.46 13.78
N THR A 17 7.80 4.15 13.04
CA THR A 17 9.10 3.76 13.62
C THR A 17 9.93 4.96 14.08
N LYS A 18 9.60 6.16 13.59
CA LYS A 18 10.42 7.38 13.72
C LYS A 18 11.84 7.22 13.17
N ASN A 19 12.11 6.16 12.40
CA ASN A 19 13.39 5.93 11.75
C ASN A 19 13.41 6.66 10.41
N PRO A 20 14.25 7.70 10.22
CA PRO A 20 14.30 8.44 8.96
C PRO A 20 14.74 7.59 7.77
N LYS A 21 15.41 6.44 7.99
CA LYS A 21 15.79 5.50 6.94
C LYS A 21 14.60 4.73 6.35
N HIS A 22 13.52 4.59 7.11
CA HIS A 22 12.32 3.94 6.60
C HIS A 22 11.58 4.91 5.68
N ALA A 23 10.92 4.37 4.66
CA ALA A 23 10.05 5.12 3.77
C ALA A 23 8.89 5.74 4.57
N SER A 24 8.49 6.95 4.18
CA SER A 24 7.28 7.60 4.70
C SER A 24 6.04 7.02 4.04
N VAL A 25 4.89 7.17 4.70
CA VAL A 25 3.59 6.84 4.11
C VAL A 25 3.35 7.61 2.80
N ASP A 26 3.86 8.84 2.70
CA ASP A 26 3.74 9.65 1.50
C ASP A 26 4.59 9.08 0.35
N ASP A 27 5.79 8.58 0.62
CA ASP A 27 6.62 7.87 -0.38
C ASP A 27 5.88 6.63 -0.93
N VAL A 28 5.20 5.88 -0.05
CA VAL A 28 4.42 4.71 -0.46
C VAL A 28 3.21 5.12 -1.29
N VAL A 29 2.50 6.18 -0.89
CA VAL A 29 1.36 6.72 -1.66
C VAL A 29 1.83 7.18 -3.04
N GLU A 30 2.93 7.91 -3.12
CA GLU A 30 3.51 8.37 -4.38
C GLU A 30 3.82 7.18 -5.30
N LEU A 31 4.51 6.17 -4.78
CA LEU A 31 4.83 4.96 -5.55
C LEU A 31 3.57 4.21 -6.01
N VAL A 32 2.56 4.08 -5.15
CA VAL A 32 1.27 3.46 -5.51
C VAL A 32 0.63 4.19 -6.70
N LEU A 33 0.61 5.52 -6.67
CA LEU A 33 -0.01 6.32 -7.72
C LEU A 33 0.82 6.33 -9.00
N GLU A 34 2.15 6.42 -8.89
CA GLU A 34 3.08 6.32 -10.01
C GLU A 34 2.89 4.99 -10.74
N ARG A 35 2.88 3.86 -10.02
CA ARG A 35 2.69 2.53 -10.60
C ARG A 35 1.29 2.31 -11.17
N ALA A 36 0.27 2.93 -10.57
CA ALA A 36 -1.08 2.91 -11.13
C ALA A 36 -1.14 3.65 -12.47
N GLN A 37 -0.43 4.77 -12.60
CA GLN A 37 -0.38 5.57 -13.83
C GLN A 37 0.55 4.96 -14.89
N HIS A 38 1.65 4.37 -14.44
CA HIS A 38 2.71 3.80 -15.26
C HIS A 38 3.06 2.37 -14.79
N PRO A 39 2.18 1.38 -15.05
CA PRO A 39 2.46 0.01 -14.68
C PRO A 39 3.75 -0.50 -15.32
N ARG A 40 4.60 -1.16 -14.54
CA ARG A 40 5.84 -1.75 -15.07
C ARG A 40 5.49 -2.91 -16.01
N THR A 41 6.21 -3.01 -17.12
CA THR A 41 6.17 -4.19 -17.99
C THR A 41 7.27 -5.17 -17.61
N GLU A 42 7.01 -6.47 -17.74
CA GLU A 42 8.00 -7.54 -17.49
C GLU A 42 8.60 -7.56 -16.06
N HIS A 43 7.95 -6.88 -15.12
CA HIS A 43 8.30 -6.92 -13.70
C HIS A 43 7.53 -8.03 -12.99
N ARG A 44 8.16 -8.72 -12.03
CA ARG A 44 7.53 -9.79 -11.24
C ARG A 44 6.21 -9.33 -10.61
N ASP A 45 6.20 -8.10 -10.14
CA ASP A 45 5.08 -7.48 -9.43
C ASP A 45 4.24 -6.53 -10.30
N ALA A 46 4.38 -6.58 -11.63
CA ALA A 46 3.58 -5.78 -12.58
C ALA A 46 2.06 -5.95 -12.36
N HIS A 47 1.63 -7.15 -11.94
CA HIS A 47 0.24 -7.44 -11.61
C HIS A 47 -0.31 -6.61 -10.43
N LEU A 48 0.56 -6.15 -9.51
CA LEU A 48 0.16 -5.24 -8.43
C LEU A 48 -0.02 -3.82 -8.95
N ASP A 49 0.84 -3.40 -9.88
CA ASP A 49 0.73 -2.10 -10.56
C ASP A 49 -0.61 -2.00 -11.32
N GLU A 50 -0.95 -3.01 -12.13
CA GLU A 50 -2.22 -3.11 -12.86
C GLU A 50 -3.44 -3.15 -11.94
N MET A 51 -3.30 -3.84 -10.79
CA MET A 51 -4.33 -3.89 -9.78
C MET A 51 -4.60 -2.50 -9.20
N MET A 52 -3.55 -1.72 -8.95
CA MET A 52 -3.68 -0.34 -8.46
C MET A 52 -4.19 0.61 -9.53
N ALA A 53 -3.82 0.43 -10.80
CA ALA A 53 -4.41 1.16 -11.93
C ALA A 53 -5.94 1.00 -11.94
N THR A 54 -6.44 -0.23 -11.81
CA THR A 54 -7.89 -0.52 -11.76
C THR A 54 -8.57 0.09 -10.54
N VAL A 55 -7.90 0.12 -9.39
CA VAL A 55 -8.45 0.68 -8.14
C VAL A 55 -8.51 2.20 -8.23
N VAL A 56 -7.45 2.85 -8.70
CA VAL A 56 -7.38 4.30 -8.87
C VAL A 56 -8.36 4.78 -9.94
N ASP A 57 -8.48 4.09 -11.07
CA ASP A 57 -9.48 4.40 -12.10
C ASP A 57 -10.91 4.39 -11.54
N ARG A 58 -11.20 3.43 -10.65
CA ARG A 58 -12.55 3.28 -10.09
C ARG A 58 -12.89 4.29 -9.00
N TYR A 59 -11.96 4.57 -8.09
CA TYR A 59 -12.26 5.31 -6.86
C TYR A 59 -11.56 6.67 -6.79
N GLY A 60 -10.66 6.98 -7.72
CA GLY A 60 -9.80 8.15 -7.64
C GLY A 60 -8.66 7.98 -6.64
N THR A 61 -7.81 9.01 -6.57
CA THR A 61 -6.58 9.01 -5.78
C THR A 61 -6.83 9.20 -4.28
N ASP A 62 -7.77 10.06 -3.90
CA ASP A 62 -7.96 10.47 -2.50
C ASP A 62 -8.48 9.32 -1.62
N PRO A 63 -9.46 8.51 -2.05
CA PRO A 63 -9.87 7.34 -1.28
C PRO A 63 -8.75 6.30 -1.16
N VAL A 64 -7.92 6.13 -2.20
CA VAL A 64 -6.77 5.22 -2.16
C VAL A 64 -5.73 5.70 -1.15
N ARG A 65 -5.37 6.99 -1.18
CA ARG A 65 -4.46 7.60 -0.20
C ARG A 65 -4.96 7.41 1.23
N THR A 66 -6.25 7.62 1.46
CA THR A 66 -6.88 7.43 2.78
C THR A 66 -6.73 6.00 3.28
N VAL A 67 -6.97 5.01 2.42
CA VAL A 67 -6.85 3.58 2.78
C VAL A 67 -5.40 3.21 3.06
N VAL A 68 -4.44 3.68 2.26
CA VAL A 68 -3.00 3.45 2.48
C VAL A 68 -2.59 3.97 3.86
N TYR A 69 -2.99 5.20 4.20
CA TYR A 69 -2.69 5.79 5.50
C TYR A 69 -3.28 4.99 6.66
N ARG A 70 -4.56 4.62 6.56
CA ARG A 70 -5.24 3.82 7.59
C ARG A 70 -4.56 2.48 7.82
N ILE A 71 -4.05 1.84 6.77
CA ILE A 71 -3.38 0.53 6.88
C ILE A 71 -1.99 0.67 7.49
N LEU A 72 -1.16 1.58 6.95
CA LEU A 72 0.24 1.67 7.36
C LEU A 72 0.45 2.40 8.68
N VAL A 73 -0.34 3.44 8.94
CA VAL A 73 -0.15 4.34 10.09
C VAL A 73 -1.16 4.04 11.19
N ASP A 74 -2.45 3.95 10.87
CA ASP A 74 -3.50 3.75 11.88
C ASP A 74 -3.73 2.27 12.23
N HIS A 75 -3.05 1.35 11.55
CA HIS A 75 -3.13 -0.09 11.75
C HIS A 75 -4.54 -0.67 11.60
N TYR A 76 -5.34 -0.08 10.72
CA TYR A 76 -6.65 -0.61 10.39
C TYR A 76 -6.49 -1.94 9.65
N PRO A 77 -7.25 -2.98 10.06
CA PRO A 77 -7.40 -4.17 9.24
C PRO A 77 -7.83 -3.80 7.81
N PHE A 78 -7.31 -4.50 6.81
CA PHE A 78 -7.51 -4.13 5.40
C PHE A 78 -8.99 -3.96 5.00
N ARG A 79 -9.87 -4.79 5.57
CA ARG A 79 -11.31 -4.74 5.27
C ARG A 79 -12.01 -3.53 5.87
N THR A 80 -11.52 -3.02 6.99
CA THR A 80 -12.13 -1.88 7.70
C THR A 80 -11.45 -0.57 7.33
N ALA A 81 -10.27 -0.60 6.70
CA ALA A 81 -9.61 0.59 6.17
C ALA A 81 -10.45 1.33 5.12
N THR A 82 -11.40 0.65 4.47
CA THR A 82 -12.36 1.25 3.52
C THR A 82 -13.62 1.81 4.18
N ASN A 83 -13.72 1.80 5.52
CA ASN A 83 -14.91 2.28 6.22
C ASN A 83 -15.21 3.75 5.87
N ASP A 84 -16.49 4.09 5.74
CA ASP A 84 -16.95 5.44 5.37
C ASP A 84 -16.48 5.92 3.99
N LEU A 85 -15.93 5.03 3.16
CA LEU A 85 -15.63 5.29 1.74
C LEU A 85 -16.61 4.51 0.88
N GLU A 86 -16.95 5.03 -0.31
CA GLU A 86 -17.71 4.30 -1.34
C GLU A 86 -16.82 3.23 -2.03
N MET A 87 -16.11 2.43 -1.24
CA MET A 87 -15.12 1.47 -1.67
C MET A 87 -15.45 0.08 -1.14
N ARG A 88 -15.32 -0.94 -2.00
CA ARG A 88 -15.54 -2.34 -1.59
C ARG A 88 -14.45 -2.78 -0.61
N ASN A 89 -14.82 -3.55 0.41
CA ASN A 89 -13.85 -4.14 1.35
C ASN A 89 -12.78 -5.00 0.64
N SER A 90 -13.13 -5.63 -0.49
CA SER A 90 -12.16 -6.37 -1.32
C SER A 90 -11.08 -5.46 -1.91
N SER A 91 -11.39 -4.19 -2.19
CA SER A 91 -10.42 -3.19 -2.64
C SER A 91 -9.48 -2.79 -1.51
N GLY A 92 -9.94 -2.74 -0.26
CA GLY A 92 -9.06 -2.57 0.90
C GLY A 92 -8.00 -3.68 1.04
N ILE A 93 -8.38 -4.93 0.77
CA ILE A 93 -7.43 -6.06 0.75
C ILE A 93 -6.37 -5.90 -0.34
N ARG A 94 -6.80 -5.48 -1.54
CA ARG A 94 -5.91 -5.22 -2.67
C ARG A 94 -4.91 -4.11 -2.34
N ILE A 95 -5.41 -2.98 -1.84
CA ILE A 95 -4.58 -1.84 -1.43
C ILE A 95 -3.59 -2.26 -0.35
N GLY A 96 -4.04 -2.96 0.70
CA GLY A 96 -3.15 -3.41 1.77
C GLY A 96 -2.04 -4.35 1.32
N THR A 97 -2.36 -5.26 0.39
CA THR A 97 -1.37 -6.20 -0.18
C THR A 97 -0.33 -5.45 -1.00
N THR A 98 -0.75 -4.59 -1.92
CA THR A 98 0.17 -3.83 -2.78
C THR A 98 1.02 -2.86 -1.97
N THR A 99 0.41 -2.15 -1.02
CA THR A 99 1.09 -1.16 -0.18
C THR A 99 2.16 -1.80 0.71
N GLY A 100 1.90 -2.98 1.26
CA GLY A 100 2.92 -3.73 2.01
C GLY A 100 4.12 -4.11 1.13
N GLN A 101 3.86 -4.63 -0.07
CA GLN A 101 4.91 -4.97 -1.03
C GLN A 101 5.74 -3.74 -1.44
N PHE A 102 5.10 -2.62 -1.74
CA PHE A 102 5.78 -1.39 -2.15
C PHE A 102 6.58 -0.75 -1.02
N LEU A 103 6.11 -0.85 0.22
CA LEU A 103 6.88 -0.43 1.38
C LEU A 103 8.16 -1.27 1.54
N GLU A 104 8.08 -2.59 1.35
CA GLU A 104 9.27 -3.45 1.35
C GLU A 104 10.25 -3.09 0.24
N GLU A 105 9.76 -2.82 -0.98
CA GLU A 105 10.58 -2.35 -2.11
C GLU A 105 11.31 -1.03 -1.77
N LEU A 106 10.60 -0.05 -1.21
CA LEU A 106 11.17 1.24 -0.85
C LEU A 106 12.23 1.10 0.25
N ASN A 107 11.93 0.35 1.31
CA ASN A 107 12.88 0.15 2.41
C ASN A 107 14.14 -0.60 1.94
N ALA A 108 14.01 -1.61 1.08
CA ALA A 108 15.17 -2.33 0.53
C ALA A 108 16.06 -1.44 -0.34
N ALA A 109 15.47 -0.48 -1.08
CA ALA A 109 16.22 0.48 -1.89
C ALA A 109 17.00 1.50 -1.04
N GLN A 110 16.55 1.81 0.18
CA GLN A 110 17.24 2.74 1.11
C GLN A 110 18.41 2.09 1.87
N ASP A 111 18.48 0.76 1.89
CA ASP A 111 19.55 -0.01 2.53
C ASP A 111 20.74 -0.30 1.58
N SER A 112 20.66 0.13 0.31
CA SER A 112 21.68 -0.04 -0.74
C SER A 112 22.58 1.20 -0.89
#